data_AF-A0A2V8FVG7-F1
#
_entry.id   AF-A0A2V8FVG7-F1
#
_cell.length_a   1.000
_cell.length_b   1.000
_cell.length_c   1.000
_cell.angle_alpha   90.00
_cell.angle_beta   90.00
_cell.angle_gamma   90.00
#
_symmetry.space_group_name_H-M   'P 1'
#
loop_
_entity.id
_entity.type
_entity.pdbx_description
1 polymer ?
#
loop_
_entity_poly.entity_id
_entity_poly.type
_entity_poly.pdbx_seq_one_letter_code
_entity_poly.pdbx_strand_id
1 'polypeptide(L)'
;AARHSGKLPLLIVQGVLFSHLAKAADIVLPGASSSEKDASYVNEQGRVQASSSAIVPPGDAQEDWQVFVNVGRALGAALEYTSSAAVRGDVAGAMKGHEGYAGLAMLAFVRPVSASNWLQASNPSERWKWDVMFQDLPPVKFAGRPEPTSIPGAIVLQKVER
;
A
#
# COMPACT_ATOMS: atom_id res chain seq x y z
N ALA A 1 -17.64 -26.80 11.05
CA ALA A 1 -18.66 -27.62 10.39
C ALA A 1 -18.13 -28.31 9.12
N ALA A 2 -17.72 -27.58 8.07
CA ALA A 2 -17.28 -28.16 6.80
C ALA A 2 -16.04 -29.09 6.90
N ARG A 3 -15.08 -28.75 7.77
CA ARG A 3 -13.89 -29.58 8.01
C ARG A 3 -14.23 -30.89 8.75
N HIS A 4 -15.07 -30.80 9.78
CA HIS A 4 -15.54 -31.98 10.53
C HIS A 4 -16.45 -32.90 9.70
N SER A 5 -17.18 -32.36 8.72
CA SER A 5 -17.99 -33.16 7.81
C SER A 5 -17.23 -33.72 6.61
N GLY A 6 -15.90 -33.55 6.55
CA GLY A 6 -15.04 -34.04 5.47
C GLY A 6 -15.22 -33.33 4.13
N LYS A 7 -16.06 -32.29 4.05
CA LYS A 7 -16.36 -31.57 2.80
C LYS A 7 -15.26 -30.60 2.37
N LEU A 8 -14.36 -30.23 3.29
CA LEU A 8 -13.23 -29.34 3.02
C LEU A 8 -11.92 -30.11 3.27
N PRO A 9 -11.32 -30.72 2.24
CA PRO A 9 -10.10 -31.51 2.37
C PRO A 9 -8.84 -30.66 2.53
N LEU A 10 -8.86 -29.41 2.07
CA LEU A 10 -7.72 -28.48 2.14
C LEU A 10 -8.23 -27.05 2.33
N LEU A 11 -7.63 -26.32 3.28
CA LEU A 11 -7.89 -24.90 3.51
C LEU A 11 -6.58 -24.10 3.37
N ILE A 12 -6.51 -23.27 2.34
CA ILE A 12 -5.43 -22.29 2.14
C ILE A 12 -5.98 -20.91 2.49
N VAL A 13 -5.28 -20.16 3.32
CA VAL A 13 -5.67 -18.80 3.71
C VAL A 13 -4.57 -17.84 3.33
N GLN A 14 -4.90 -16.91 2.43
CA GLN A 14 -4.07 -15.75 2.17
C GLN A 14 -4.59 -14.59 3.02
N GLY A 15 -3.70 -13.89 3.72
CA GLY A 15 -4.12 -12.79 4.56
C GLY A 15 -2.97 -12.07 5.25
N VAL A 16 -3.33 -10.94 5.86
CA VAL A 16 -2.41 -10.01 6.53
C VAL A 16 -2.36 -10.28 8.04
N LEU A 17 -3.48 -10.71 8.62
CA LEU A 17 -3.63 -10.92 10.06
C LEU A 17 -3.86 -12.40 10.38
N PHE A 18 -3.36 -12.81 11.54
CA PHE A 18 -3.62 -14.14 12.07
C PHE A 18 -5.05 -14.27 12.61
N SER A 19 -6.00 -14.46 11.69
CA SER A 19 -7.42 -14.59 11.98
C SER A 19 -7.78 -15.99 12.48
N HIS A 20 -9.02 -16.17 12.97
CA HIS A 20 -9.56 -17.50 13.28
C HIS A 20 -9.52 -18.44 12.06
N LEU A 21 -9.65 -17.90 10.84
CA LEU A 21 -9.55 -18.69 9.62
C LEU A 21 -8.11 -19.12 9.36
N ALA A 22 -7.14 -18.22 9.54
CA ALA A 22 -5.71 -18.55 9.43
C ALA A 22 -5.30 -19.62 10.45
N LYS A 23 -5.82 -19.54 11.69
CA LYS A 23 -5.59 -20.56 12.71
C LYS A 23 -6.15 -21.94 12.33
N ALA A 24 -7.21 -21.96 11.53
CA ALA A 24 -7.86 -23.18 11.06
C ALA A 24 -7.29 -23.69 9.73
N ALA A 25 -6.35 -22.99 9.10
CA ALA A 25 -5.81 -23.30 7.78
C ALA A 25 -4.76 -24.41 7.81
N ASP A 26 -4.63 -25.12 6.70
CA ASP A 26 -3.51 -26.04 6.45
C ASP A 26 -2.27 -25.29 5.98
N ILE A 27 -2.49 -24.25 5.17
CA ILE A 27 -1.45 -23.40 4.61
C ILE A 27 -1.88 -21.95 4.79
N VAL A 28 -0.97 -21.13 5.30
CA VAL A 28 -1.14 -19.68 5.39
C VAL A 28 -0.15 -19.01 4.43
N LEU A 29 -0.67 -18.16 3.55
CA LEU A 29 0.12 -17.37 2.60
C LEU A 29 0.15 -15.91 3.08
N PRO A 30 1.31 -15.37 3.46
CA PRO A 30 1.40 -14.03 4.04
C PRO A 30 1.20 -12.96 2.95
N GLY A 31 0.14 -12.17 3.09
CA GLY A 31 -0.18 -11.04 2.22
C GLY A 31 0.22 -9.70 2.81
N ALA A 32 0.46 -8.72 1.94
CA ALA A 32 0.68 -7.33 2.32
C ALA A 32 -0.63 -6.64 2.79
N SER A 33 -0.55 -5.68 3.69
CA SER A 33 -1.66 -4.75 4.00
C SER A 33 -1.87 -3.70 2.92
N SER A 34 -2.96 -2.92 2.98
CA SER A 34 -3.19 -1.82 2.03
C SER A 34 -2.11 -0.74 2.09
N SER A 35 -1.46 -0.57 3.24
CA SER A 35 -0.37 0.38 3.44
C SER A 35 0.97 -0.15 2.93
N GLU A 36 1.04 -1.43 2.58
CA GLU A 36 2.27 -2.13 2.21
C GLU A 36 2.41 -2.37 0.71
N LYS A 37 1.33 -2.16 -0.06
CA LYS A 37 1.27 -2.51 -1.49
C LYS A 37 0.70 -1.41 -2.35
N ASP A 38 1.05 -1.45 -3.63
CA ASP A 38 0.36 -0.66 -4.64
C ASP A 38 -0.92 -1.35 -5.10
N ALA A 39 -2.06 -0.87 -4.62
CA ALA A 39 -3.34 -1.50 -4.88
C ALA A 39 -4.34 -0.56 -5.56
N SER A 40 -5.18 -1.15 -6.41
CA SER A 40 -6.37 -0.53 -6.98
C SER A 40 -7.62 -0.99 -6.23
N TYR A 41 -8.46 -0.04 -5.81
CA TYR A 41 -9.73 -0.30 -5.14
C TYR A 41 -10.88 0.32 -5.93
N VAL A 42 -12.05 -0.29 -5.89
CA VAL A 42 -13.28 0.29 -6.43
C VAL A 42 -14.17 0.65 -5.24
N ASN A 43 -14.58 1.91 -5.16
CA ASN A 43 -15.47 2.37 -4.10
C ASN A 43 -16.94 2.07 -4.43
N GLU A 44 -17.85 2.36 -3.49
CA GLU A 44 -19.29 2.12 -3.65
C GLU A 44 -19.93 2.87 -4.83
N GLN A 45 -19.30 3.95 -5.30
CA GLN A 45 -19.73 4.72 -6.48
C GLN A 45 -19.18 4.13 -7.78
N GLY A 46 -18.51 2.97 -7.74
CA GLY A 46 -17.90 2.35 -8.90
C GLY A 46 -16.62 3.05 -9.37
N ARG A 47 -16.00 3.92 -8.56
CA ARG A 47 -14.79 4.65 -8.97
C ARG A 47 -13.53 3.90 -8.57
N VAL A 48 -12.63 3.69 -9.52
CA VAL A 48 -11.29 3.18 -9.28
C VAL A 48 -10.44 4.22 -8.57
N GLN A 49 -9.72 3.77 -7.54
CA GLN A 49 -8.81 4.55 -6.71
C GLN A 49 -7.49 3.79 -6.56
N ALA A 50 -6.38 4.53 -6.50
CA ALA A 50 -5.06 3.97 -6.21
C ALA A 50 -4.69 4.22 -4.74
N SER A 51 -4.16 3.19 -4.10
CA SER A 51 -3.45 3.28 -2.83
C SER A 51 -1.99 2.93 -3.07
N SER A 52 -1.08 3.81 -2.65
CA SER A 52 0.35 3.62 -2.84
C SER A 52 0.98 3.03 -1.59
N SER A 53 1.94 2.14 -1.77
CA SER A 53 2.70 1.56 -0.66
C SER A 53 3.39 2.68 0.14
N ALA A 54 3.13 2.69 1.44
CA ALA A 54 3.74 3.61 2.41
C ALA A 54 4.92 2.98 3.15
N ILE A 55 4.86 1.65 3.35
CA ILE A 55 5.88 0.86 4.03
C ILE A 55 6.11 -0.46 3.28
N VAL A 56 7.22 -1.13 3.52
CA VAL A 56 7.52 -2.43 2.91
C VAL A 56 6.74 -3.53 3.66
N PRO A 57 6.21 -4.56 2.96
CA PRO A 57 5.62 -5.72 3.62
C PRO A 57 6.60 -6.36 4.64
N PRO A 58 6.14 -6.76 5.83
CA PRO A 58 7.01 -7.33 6.85
C PRO A 58 7.35 -8.80 6.57
N GLY A 59 8.59 -9.20 6.91
CA GLY A 59 9.03 -10.60 6.82
C GLY A 59 8.91 -11.16 5.41
N ASP A 60 8.25 -12.31 5.28
CA ASP A 60 8.05 -13.00 4.00
C ASP A 60 6.75 -12.59 3.29
N ALA A 61 6.04 -11.56 3.78
CA ALA A 61 4.81 -11.10 3.16
C ALA A 61 5.07 -10.52 1.76
N GLN A 62 4.15 -10.80 0.85
CA GLN A 62 4.22 -10.35 -0.55
C GLN A 62 2.93 -9.63 -0.94
N GLU A 63 2.99 -8.83 -2.01
CA GLU A 63 1.76 -8.30 -2.59
C GLU A 63 0.88 -9.46 -3.10
N ASP A 64 -0.45 -9.33 -2.98
CA ASP A 64 -1.36 -10.44 -3.23
C ASP A 64 -1.21 -11.03 -4.64
N TRP A 65 -0.97 -10.19 -5.65
CA TRP A 65 -0.78 -10.64 -7.02
C TRP A 65 0.47 -11.52 -7.16
N GLN A 66 1.55 -11.23 -6.42
CA GLN A 66 2.78 -12.04 -6.45
C GLN A 66 2.52 -13.40 -5.82
N VAL A 67 1.77 -13.45 -4.71
CA VAL A 67 1.35 -14.69 -4.07
C VAL A 67 0.60 -15.57 -5.08
N PHE A 68 -0.39 -15.01 -5.78
CA PHE A 68 -1.15 -15.77 -6.78
C PHE A 68 -0.31 -16.21 -7.98
N VAL A 69 0.59 -15.36 -8.48
CA VAL A 69 1.51 -15.72 -9.57
C VAL A 69 2.43 -16.86 -9.16
N ASN A 70 3.00 -16.79 -7.95
CA ASN A 70 3.92 -17.81 -7.44
C ASN A 70 3.21 -19.14 -7.20
N VAL A 71 2.00 -19.11 -6.62
CA VAL A 71 1.16 -20.31 -6.46
C VAL A 71 0.81 -20.90 -7.83
N GLY A 72 0.37 -20.08 -8.78
CA GLY A 72 0.05 -20.55 -10.12
C GLY A 72 1.24 -21.20 -10.82
N ARG A 73 2.42 -20.56 -10.76
CA ARG A 73 3.68 -21.13 -11.30
C ARG A 73 4.05 -22.44 -10.64
N ALA A 74 3.94 -22.55 -9.32
CA ALA A 74 4.21 -23.79 -8.59
C ALA A 74 3.26 -24.93 -8.99
N LEU A 75 2.03 -24.59 -9.43
CA LEU A 75 1.04 -25.52 -9.95
C LEU A 75 1.15 -25.76 -11.47
N GLY A 76 2.14 -25.18 -12.14
CA GLY A 76 2.38 -25.35 -13.58
C GLY A 76 1.61 -24.39 -14.50
N ALA A 77 0.99 -23.34 -13.96
CA ALA A 77 0.35 -22.30 -14.78
C ALA A 77 1.38 -21.34 -15.38
N ALA A 78 1.20 -20.99 -16.65
CA ALA A 78 2.04 -20.03 -17.37
C ALA A 78 1.62 -18.59 -17.05
N LEU A 79 1.91 -18.13 -15.83
CA LEU A 79 1.67 -16.75 -15.40
C LEU A 79 2.96 -15.92 -15.55
N GLU A 80 3.06 -15.19 -16.66
CA GLU A 80 4.23 -14.37 -17.04
C GLU A 80 4.16 -12.93 -16.51
N TYR A 81 3.34 -12.66 -15.48
CA TYR A 81 3.26 -11.34 -14.88
C TYR A 81 4.57 -10.97 -14.16
N THR A 82 5.17 -9.86 -14.59
CA THR A 82 6.41 -9.30 -14.02
C THR A 82 6.19 -8.04 -13.19
N SER A 83 4.98 -7.46 -13.23
CA SER A 83 4.63 -6.26 -12.48
C SER A 83 3.13 -6.17 -12.19
N SER A 84 2.77 -5.40 -11.15
CA SER A 84 1.36 -5.10 -10.84
C SER A 84 0.67 -4.30 -11.96
N ALA A 85 1.43 -3.53 -12.75
CA ALA A 85 0.91 -2.83 -13.93
C ALA A 85 0.46 -3.81 -15.03
N ALA A 86 1.21 -4.89 -15.27
CA ALA A 86 0.82 -5.91 -16.23
C ALA A 86 -0.48 -6.61 -15.81
N VAL A 87 -0.63 -6.92 -14.51
CA VAL A 87 -1.87 -7.50 -13.96
C VAL A 87 -3.05 -6.54 -14.15
N ARG A 88 -2.90 -5.26 -13.80
CA ARG A 88 -3.94 -4.24 -14.03
C ARG A 88 -4.29 -4.08 -15.50
N GLY A 89 -3.32 -4.20 -16.40
CA GLY A 89 -3.53 -4.18 -17.85
C GLY A 89 -4.44 -5.31 -18.31
N ASP A 90 -4.19 -6.53 -17.85
CA ASP A 90 -5.03 -7.69 -18.20
C ASP A 90 -6.44 -7.56 -17.61
N VAL A 91 -6.57 -7.15 -16.34
CA VAL A 91 -7.87 -6.89 -15.71
C VAL A 91 -8.65 -5.80 -16.46
N ALA A 92 -7.99 -4.71 -16.86
CA ALA A 92 -8.62 -3.66 -17.64
C ALA A 92 -9.07 -4.15 -19.03
N GLY A 93 -8.31 -5.05 -19.65
CA GLY A 93 -8.68 -5.72 -20.89
C GLY A 93 -9.91 -6.62 -20.73
N ALA A 94 -9.94 -7.43 -19.68
CA ALA A 94 -11.06 -8.31 -19.35
C ALA A 94 -12.34 -7.54 -19.01
N MET A 95 -12.20 -6.36 -18.37
CA MET A 95 -13.31 -5.50 -17.97
C MET A 95 -13.64 -4.41 -19.00
N LYS A 96 -13.17 -4.54 -20.25
CA LYS A 96 -13.40 -3.55 -21.30
C LYS A 96 -14.90 -3.29 -21.49
N GLY A 97 -15.29 -2.01 -21.43
CA GLY A 97 -16.69 -1.58 -21.54
C GLY A 97 -17.40 -1.35 -20.20
N HIS A 98 -16.80 -1.76 -19.08
CA HIS A 98 -17.29 -1.39 -17.76
C HIS A 98 -16.71 -0.03 -17.34
N GLU A 99 -17.58 1.00 -17.25
CA GLU A 99 -17.17 2.36 -16.86
C GLU A 99 -16.43 2.40 -15.52
N GLY A 100 -16.82 1.54 -14.58
CA GLY A 100 -16.20 1.47 -13.26
C GLY A 100 -14.73 1.05 -13.28
N TYR A 101 -14.25 0.42 -14.36
CA TYR A 101 -12.84 0.02 -14.52
C TYR A 101 -12.08 0.92 -15.50
N ALA A 102 -12.71 2.00 -15.97
CA ALA A 102 -12.06 2.98 -16.82
C ALA A 102 -10.84 3.57 -16.09
N GLY A 103 -9.69 3.54 -16.78
CA GLY A 103 -8.44 4.08 -16.24
C GLY A 103 -7.67 3.15 -15.30
N LEU A 104 -8.13 1.92 -15.03
CA LEU A 104 -7.42 0.96 -14.16
C LEU A 104 -5.96 0.75 -14.59
N ALA A 105 -5.73 0.55 -15.90
CA ALA A 105 -4.39 0.37 -16.45
C ALA A 105 -3.50 1.62 -16.32
N MET A 106 -4.11 2.81 -16.20
CA MET A 106 -3.43 4.10 -16.17
C MET A 106 -3.17 4.62 -14.75
N LEU A 107 -3.49 3.83 -13.72
CA LEU A 107 -3.24 4.22 -12.34
C LEU A 107 -1.76 4.45 -12.07
N ALA A 108 -1.47 5.60 -11.48
CA ALA A 108 -0.15 5.96 -10.97
C ALA A 108 -0.11 5.85 -9.44
N PHE A 109 1.04 5.45 -8.91
CA PHE A 109 1.27 5.28 -7.48
C PHE A 109 2.29 6.33 -7.03
N VAL A 110 1.90 7.11 -6.03
CA VAL A 110 2.75 8.14 -5.44
C VAL A 110 3.91 7.45 -4.72
N ARG A 111 5.12 7.95 -4.93
CA ARG A 111 6.31 7.49 -4.22
C ARG A 111 6.77 8.54 -3.22
N PRO A 112 7.10 8.17 -1.98
CA PRO A 112 7.76 9.09 -1.07
C PRO A 112 9.11 9.48 -1.68
N VAL A 113 9.34 10.79 -1.75
CA VAL A 113 10.65 11.37 -2.10
C VAL A 113 11.39 11.75 -0.82
N SER A 114 12.72 11.73 -0.85
CA SER A 114 13.52 12.19 0.29
C SER A 114 13.17 13.63 0.66
N ALA A 115 13.29 14.00 1.93
CA ALA A 115 13.01 15.37 2.39
C ALA A 115 13.82 16.43 1.61
N SER A 116 15.05 16.10 1.22
CA SER A 116 15.90 16.97 0.38
C SER A 116 15.30 17.24 -1.01
N ASN A 117 14.52 16.30 -1.54
CA ASN A 117 13.94 16.36 -2.87
C ASN A 117 12.44 16.71 -2.82
N TRP A 118 11.84 16.76 -1.63
CA TRP A 118 10.42 16.96 -1.44
C TRP A 118 9.95 18.36 -1.87
N LEU A 119 10.73 19.40 -1.55
CA LEU A 119 10.49 20.75 -2.07
C LEU A 119 10.58 20.78 -3.60
N GLN A 120 11.44 19.94 -4.18
CA GLN A 120 11.63 19.87 -5.63
C GLN A 120 10.49 19.12 -6.34
N ALA A 121 9.95 18.09 -5.69
CA ALA A 121 8.81 17.32 -6.17
C ALA A 121 7.44 17.99 -5.93
N SER A 122 7.41 19.04 -5.10
CA SER A 122 6.20 19.83 -4.85
C SER A 122 5.81 20.64 -6.08
N ASN A 123 4.50 20.87 -6.24
CA ASN A 123 3.96 21.73 -7.30
C ASN A 123 4.68 23.09 -7.30
N PRO A 124 5.31 23.50 -8.42
CA PRO A 124 6.06 24.76 -8.49
C PRO A 124 5.24 25.99 -8.05
N SER A 125 3.94 26.00 -8.33
CA SER A 125 3.04 27.11 -7.93
C SER A 125 2.71 27.14 -6.44
N GLU A 126 3.09 26.10 -5.68
CA GLU A 126 2.88 26.03 -4.24
C GLU A 126 4.18 26.18 -3.44
N ARG A 127 5.35 26.17 -4.11
CA ARG A 127 6.65 26.32 -3.47
C ARG A 127 6.77 27.59 -2.65
N TRP A 128 6.24 28.70 -3.16
CA TRP A 128 6.24 29.98 -2.44
C TRP A 128 5.52 29.90 -1.08
N LYS A 129 4.50 29.04 -0.92
CA LYS A 129 3.81 28.84 0.36
C LYS A 129 4.74 28.19 1.38
N TRP A 130 5.57 27.25 0.92
CA TRP A 130 6.57 26.58 1.74
C TRP A 130 7.72 27.52 2.07
N ASP A 131 8.17 28.30 1.08
CA ASP A 131 9.15 29.35 1.33
C ASP A 131 8.62 30.25 2.44
N VAL A 132 7.41 30.81 2.33
CA VAL A 132 6.80 31.71 3.34
C VAL A 132 6.53 31.06 4.70
N MET A 133 5.91 29.87 4.76
CA MET A 133 5.56 29.22 6.03
C MET A 133 6.78 28.78 6.84
N PHE A 134 7.93 28.62 6.19
CA PHE A 134 9.14 28.08 6.82
C PHE A 134 10.34 29.04 6.75
N GLN A 135 10.15 30.33 6.41
CA GLN A 135 11.22 31.34 6.44
C GLN A 135 11.85 31.49 7.82
N ASP A 136 11.03 31.32 8.86
CA ASP A 136 11.42 31.56 10.24
C ASP A 136 11.62 30.28 11.05
N LEU A 137 11.52 29.09 10.42
CA LEU A 137 11.90 27.87 11.12
C LEU A 137 13.43 27.80 11.17
N PRO A 138 14.05 27.74 12.37
CA PRO A 138 15.46 27.43 12.44
C PRO A 138 15.72 26.07 11.74
N PRO A 139 16.92 25.82 11.19
CA PRO A 139 17.25 24.66 10.32
C PRO A 139 17.08 23.27 10.96
N VAL A 140 16.48 23.20 12.14
CA VAL A 140 16.39 22.08 13.08
C VAL A 140 15.39 21.01 12.64
N LYS A 141 14.52 21.25 11.64
CA LYS A 141 13.47 20.26 11.28
C LYS A 141 14.04 18.90 10.84
N PHE A 142 15.31 18.86 10.43
CA PHE A 142 16.02 17.61 10.07
C PHE A 142 17.45 17.50 10.61
N ALA A 143 17.94 18.49 11.36
CA ALA A 143 19.25 18.44 11.99
C ALA A 143 19.13 17.80 13.38
N GLY A 144 19.20 16.47 13.41
CA GLY A 144 19.06 15.66 14.61
C GLY A 144 17.73 14.91 14.62
N ARG A 145 17.77 13.61 14.32
CA ARG A 145 16.62 12.73 14.57
C ARG A 145 16.30 12.77 16.07
N PRO A 146 15.05 13.02 16.48
CA PRO A 146 14.60 12.48 17.75
C PRO A 146 14.59 10.96 17.61
N GLU A 147 15.31 10.24 18.47
CA GLU A 147 15.09 8.79 18.68
C GLU A 147 13.59 8.54 18.87
N PRO A 148 12.99 7.42 18.40
CA PRO A 148 11.55 7.17 18.53
C PRO A 148 11.01 7.30 19.98
N THR A 149 11.90 7.17 20.97
CA THR A 149 11.65 7.34 22.41
C THR A 149 11.59 8.79 22.89
N SER A 150 11.88 9.77 22.02
CA SER A 150 11.99 11.19 22.38
C SER A 150 10.82 12.04 21.89
N ILE A 151 9.75 11.42 21.35
CA ILE A 151 8.48 12.11 21.12
C ILE A 151 7.88 12.39 22.49
N PRO A 152 7.84 13.66 22.96
CA PRO A 152 7.17 13.96 24.23
C PRO A 152 5.68 13.62 24.05
N GLY A 153 5.09 12.89 24.99
CA GLY A 153 3.69 12.46 24.95
C GLY A 153 2.66 13.60 24.90
N ALA A 154 3.10 14.85 24.90
CA ALA A 154 2.28 16.02 24.68
C ALA A 154 3.10 17.13 23.99
N ILE A 155 2.48 17.80 23.01
CA ILE A 155 3.01 19.02 22.41
C ILE A 155 2.87 20.13 23.47
N VAL A 156 3.99 20.66 23.96
CA VAL A 156 3.99 21.77 24.91
C VAL A 156 3.61 23.04 24.16
N LEU A 157 2.43 23.59 24.46
CA LEU A 157 2.02 24.89 23.92
C LEU A 157 2.89 25.99 24.54
N GLN A 158 3.56 26.78 23.69
CA GLN A 158 4.23 27.98 24.14
C GLN A 158 3.28 29.17 24.09
N LYS A 159 3.31 29.98 25.14
CA LYS A 159 2.48 31.17 25.24
C LYS A 159 3.04 32.24 24.30
N VAL A 160 2.23 32.67 23.35
CA VAL A 160 2.57 33.79 22.46
C VAL A 160 2.33 35.07 23.26
N GLU A 161 3.40 35.83 23.51
CA GLU A 161 3.27 37.21 24.01
C GLU A 161 2.67 38.07 22.89
N ARG A 162 1.64 38.85 23.24
CA ARG A 162 0.94 39.76 22.34
C ARG A 162 1.69 41.08 22.21
#